data_AF-A0A662TY37-F1
#
_entry.id   AF-A0A662TY37-F1
#
_cell.length_a   1.000
_cell.length_b   1.000
_cell.length_c   1.000
_cell.angle_alpha   90.00
_cell.angle_beta   90.00
_cell.angle_gamma   90.00
#
_symmetry.space_group_name_H-M   'P 1'
#
loop_
_entity.id
_entity.type
_entity.pdbx_description
1 polymer ?
#
loop_
_entity_poly.entity_id
_entity_poly.type
_entity_poly.pdbx_seq_one_letter_code
_entity_poly.pdbx_strand_id
1 'polypeptide(L)'
;PIAIIADTEIIAKAPYRLLASGVGDLIAKFTAVLDWRLAHKLKNEYYGDYAASLALLSAKHVINYASIIRRGTEESVRVVMEALISSGIAMHIAGSSRPASGSEHLFSHALDIVAPKPALHGEQCGVGTIMMAYLHGKNWRKIRKTLREVGAPTTAKELGIDDYYIIKALTIAHKIRPERYTILGESGLTWEAAENLARKTGVID
;
A
#
# COMPACT_ATOMS: atom_id res chain seq x y z
N PRO A 1 11.79 17.41 -0.99
CA PRO A 1 11.36 18.84 -1.02
C PRO A 1 12.26 19.65 -0.09
N ILE A 2 12.46 20.95 -0.33
CA ILE A 2 13.26 21.81 0.57
C ILE A 2 12.51 22.17 1.85
N ALA A 3 11.18 22.23 1.81
CA ALA A 3 10.29 22.44 2.96
C ALA A 3 8.95 21.73 2.75
N ILE A 4 8.26 21.42 3.85
CA ILE A 4 6.88 20.91 3.88
C ILE A 4 6.08 21.78 4.84
N ILE A 5 5.01 22.41 4.36
CA ILE A 5 4.06 23.17 5.18
C ILE A 5 2.73 22.44 5.07
N ALA A 6 2.31 21.80 6.16
CA ALA A 6 1.07 21.03 6.23
C ALA A 6 0.14 21.64 7.28
N ASP A 7 -0.84 22.41 6.81
CA ASP A 7 -1.87 23.00 7.66
C ASP A 7 -2.91 21.95 8.02
N THR A 8 -2.87 21.47 9.26
CA THR A 8 -3.75 20.40 9.75
C THR A 8 -5.21 20.82 9.84
N GLU A 9 -5.50 22.10 10.09
CA GLU A 9 -6.87 22.62 10.14
C GLU A 9 -7.51 22.66 8.75
N ILE A 10 -6.73 23.02 7.72
CA ILE A 10 -7.19 22.99 6.33
C ILE A 10 -7.39 21.53 5.89
N ILE A 11 -6.40 20.66 6.12
CA ILE A 11 -6.46 19.26 5.70
C ILE A 11 -7.61 18.51 6.40
N ALA A 12 -7.92 18.84 7.66
CA ALA A 12 -9.05 18.26 8.39
C ALA A 12 -10.42 18.56 7.77
N LYS A 13 -10.53 19.60 6.92
CA LYS A 13 -11.76 19.93 6.19
C LYS A 13 -11.91 19.14 4.88
N ALA A 14 -10.88 18.41 4.44
CA ALA A 14 -10.93 17.60 3.24
C ALA A 14 -11.87 16.38 3.42
N PRO A 15 -12.44 15.82 2.34
CA PRO A 15 -13.27 14.62 2.43
C PRO A 15 -12.54 13.49 3.16
N TYR A 16 -13.18 12.91 4.19
CA TYR A 16 -12.60 11.84 5.02
C TYR A 16 -12.03 10.67 4.20
N ARG A 17 -12.64 10.36 3.05
CA ARG A 17 -12.17 9.34 2.11
C ARG A 17 -10.69 9.53 1.72
N LEU A 18 -10.22 10.77 1.58
CA LEU A 18 -8.81 11.06 1.26
C LEU A 18 -7.89 10.71 2.43
N LEU A 19 -8.32 10.98 3.67
CA LEU A 19 -7.57 10.61 4.88
C LEU A 19 -7.47 9.09 5.01
N ALA A 20 -8.58 8.38 4.84
CA ALA A 20 -8.62 6.91 4.84
C ALA A 20 -7.76 6.31 3.72
N SER A 21 -7.76 6.92 2.53
CA SER A 21 -6.87 6.54 1.44
C SER A 21 -5.40 6.70 1.82
N GLY A 22 -5.01 7.78 2.49
CA GLY A 22 -3.65 7.98 3.00
C GLY A 22 -3.19 6.89 3.98
N VAL A 23 -4.10 6.32 4.78
CA VAL A 23 -3.78 5.16 5.62
C VAL A 23 -3.47 3.92 4.78
N GLY A 24 -4.22 3.70 3.69
CA GLY A 24 -3.97 2.61 2.75
C GLY A 24 -2.60 2.70 2.09
N ASP A 25 -2.18 3.91 1.71
CA ASP A 25 -0.80 4.15 1.26
C ASP A 25 0.23 3.84 2.36
N LEU A 26 0.03 4.28 3.59
CA LEU A 26 0.97 4.02 4.69
C LEU A 26 1.11 2.54 5.05
N ILE A 27 0.03 1.78 4.97
CA ILE A 27 0.02 0.34 5.23
C ILE A 27 0.86 -0.42 4.20
N ALA A 28 0.95 0.06 2.96
CA ALA A 28 1.75 -0.55 1.88
C ALA A 28 3.23 -0.75 2.21
N LYS A 29 3.77 0.04 3.15
CA LYS A 29 5.17 -0.01 3.57
C LYS A 29 5.52 -1.38 4.16
N PHE A 30 4.55 -2.12 4.71
CA PHE A 30 4.78 -3.49 5.18
C PHE A 30 5.23 -4.42 4.06
N THR A 31 4.58 -4.40 2.89
CA THR A 31 4.93 -5.27 1.76
C THR A 31 6.05 -4.69 0.92
N ALA A 32 6.12 -3.36 0.78
CA ALA A 32 7.24 -2.69 0.12
C ALA A 32 8.60 -3.05 0.74
N VAL A 33 8.71 -2.99 2.08
CA VAL A 33 9.96 -3.35 2.78
C VAL A 33 10.25 -4.84 2.69
N LEU A 34 9.23 -5.71 2.66
CA LEU A 34 9.42 -7.15 2.44
C LEU A 34 9.96 -7.44 1.03
N ASP A 35 9.39 -6.80 0.01
CA ASP A 35 9.87 -6.90 -1.37
C ASP A 35 11.28 -6.35 -1.51
N TRP A 36 11.58 -5.22 -0.86
CA TRP A 36 12.93 -4.65 -0.89
C TRP A 36 13.95 -5.60 -0.26
N ARG A 37 13.61 -6.19 0.89
CA ARG A 37 14.46 -7.20 1.54
C ARG A 37 14.61 -8.46 0.69
N LEU A 38 13.57 -8.88 -0.01
CA LEU A 38 13.62 -10.02 -0.93
C LEU A 38 14.55 -9.72 -2.12
N ALA A 39 14.42 -8.53 -2.72
CA ALA A 39 15.26 -8.09 -3.82
C ALA A 39 16.73 -7.97 -3.40
N HIS A 40 17.01 -7.47 -2.20
CA HIS A 40 18.36 -7.48 -1.64
C HIS A 40 18.94 -8.89 -1.57
N LYS A 41 18.18 -9.86 -1.05
CA LYS A 41 18.65 -11.24 -0.89
C LYS A 41 18.86 -11.97 -2.21
N LEU A 42 18.01 -11.73 -3.21
CA LEU A 42 18.01 -12.49 -4.46
C LEU A 42 18.75 -11.80 -5.61
N LYS A 43 18.75 -10.48 -5.63
CA LYS A 43 19.30 -9.65 -6.71
C LYS A 43 20.43 -8.74 -6.25
N ASN A 44 20.81 -8.80 -4.97
CA ASN A 44 21.88 -7.99 -4.37
C ASN A 44 21.64 -6.47 -4.52
N GLU A 45 20.37 -6.04 -4.57
CA GLU A 45 20.04 -4.62 -4.53
C GLU A 45 20.48 -3.98 -3.21
N TYR A 46 20.83 -2.70 -3.23
CA TYR A 46 21.08 -1.95 -1.99
C TYR A 46 19.87 -2.04 -1.06
N TYR A 47 20.10 -2.24 0.23
CA TYR A 47 19.07 -2.24 1.28
C TYR A 47 19.52 -1.40 2.47
N GLY A 48 18.77 -0.33 2.75
CA GLY A 48 19.05 0.55 3.88
C GLY A 48 18.18 0.19 5.09
N ASP A 49 18.74 -0.52 6.07
CA ASP A 49 18.02 -0.93 7.29
C ASP A 49 17.36 0.23 8.04
N TYR A 50 18.05 1.38 8.09
CA TYR A 50 17.52 2.59 8.73
C TYR A 50 16.27 3.12 8.02
N ALA A 51 16.35 3.30 6.70
CA ALA A 51 15.23 3.77 5.88
C ALA A 51 14.05 2.78 5.93
N ALA A 52 14.33 1.47 5.86
CA ALA A 52 13.31 0.44 6.00
C ALA A 52 12.63 0.48 7.37
N SER A 53 13.39 0.68 8.45
CA SER A 53 12.85 0.76 9.81
C SER A 53 11.97 2.00 9.99
N LEU A 54 12.37 3.14 9.43
CA LEU A 54 11.59 4.37 9.47
C LEU A 54 10.25 4.23 8.72
N ALA A 55 10.25 3.61 7.54
CA ALA A 55 9.02 3.32 6.80
C ALA A 55 8.11 2.30 7.52
N LEU A 56 8.67 1.29 8.18
CA LEU A 56 7.88 0.37 9.00
C LEU A 56 7.30 1.06 10.25
N LEU A 57 8.01 2.04 10.82
CA LEU A 57 7.51 2.83 11.94
C LEU A 57 6.27 3.63 11.53
N SER A 58 6.27 4.27 10.36
CA SER A 58 5.10 5.02 9.87
C SER A 58 3.87 4.13 9.67
N ALA A 59 4.06 2.93 9.11
CA ALA A 59 2.98 1.95 8.93
C ALA A 59 2.44 1.42 10.27
N LYS A 60 3.31 1.16 11.25
CA LYS A 60 2.91 0.74 12.60
C LYS A 60 2.16 1.85 13.33
N HIS A 61 2.56 3.10 13.12
CA HIS A 61 1.91 4.26 13.73
C HIS A 61 0.42 4.29 13.39
N VAL A 62 0.05 4.19 12.10
CA VAL A 62 -1.37 4.20 11.71
C VAL A 62 -2.15 2.97 12.17
N ILE A 63 -1.51 1.81 12.35
CA ILE A 63 -2.16 0.65 12.98
C ILE A 63 -2.50 0.95 14.44
N ASN A 64 -1.56 1.52 15.20
CA ASN A 64 -1.73 1.76 16.63
C ASN A 64 -2.77 2.84 16.92
N TYR A 65 -2.92 3.80 16.00
CA TYR A 65 -3.83 4.93 16.14
C TYR A 65 -5.09 4.82 15.27
N ALA A 66 -5.40 3.64 14.72
CA ALA A 66 -6.54 3.43 13.81
C ALA A 66 -7.88 3.95 14.37
N SER A 67 -8.13 3.73 15.67
CA SER A 67 -9.34 4.21 16.36
C SER A 67 -9.40 5.73 16.50
N ILE A 68 -8.25 6.41 16.63
CA ILE A 68 -8.16 7.88 16.61
C ILE A 68 -8.37 8.38 15.18
N ILE A 69 -7.73 7.75 14.20
CA ILE A 69 -7.85 8.13 12.79
C ILE A 69 -9.31 8.05 12.33
N ARG A 70 -10.05 7.03 12.77
CA ARG A 70 -11.46 6.83 12.44
C ARG A 70 -12.37 8.01 12.84
N ARG A 71 -11.96 8.84 13.80
CA ARG A 71 -12.74 10.00 14.25
C ARG A 71 -12.74 11.14 13.22
N GLY A 72 -11.77 11.18 12.31
CA GLY A 72 -11.68 12.21 11.26
C GLY A 72 -11.46 13.63 11.82
N THR A 73 -10.83 13.76 12.98
CA THR A 73 -10.53 15.05 13.61
C THR A 73 -9.20 15.61 13.11
N GLU A 74 -8.86 16.83 13.50
CA GLU A 74 -7.52 17.39 13.24
C GLU A 74 -6.39 16.52 13.84
N GLU A 75 -6.64 15.90 15.00
CA GLU A 75 -5.73 14.92 15.61
C GLU A 75 -5.52 13.70 14.69
N SER A 76 -6.61 13.18 14.09
CA SER A 76 -6.54 12.10 13.09
C SER A 76 -5.65 12.49 11.91
N VAL A 77 -5.79 13.73 11.43
CA VAL A 77 -4.96 14.27 10.34
C VAL A 77 -3.50 14.35 10.75
N ARG A 78 -3.19 14.87 11.94
CA ARG A 78 -1.82 14.99 12.45
C ARG A 78 -1.10 13.65 12.47
N VAL A 79 -1.75 12.61 13.00
CA VAL A 79 -1.25 11.22 13.04
C VAL A 79 -0.89 10.72 11.63
N VAL A 80 -1.79 10.88 10.66
CA VAL A 80 -1.56 10.42 9.29
C VAL A 80 -0.48 11.25 8.59
N MET A 81 -0.47 12.57 8.79
CA MET A 81 0.50 13.48 8.18
C MET A 81 1.93 13.22 8.67
N GLU A 82 2.14 13.05 9.97
CA GLU A 82 3.45 12.71 10.53
C GLU A 82 3.98 11.40 9.95
N ALA A 83 3.12 10.39 9.81
CA ALA A 83 3.47 9.12 9.21
C ALA A 83 3.80 9.25 7.70
N LEU A 84 3.02 10.03 6.93
CA LEU A 84 3.28 10.29 5.50
C LEU A 84 4.61 11.03 5.30
N ILE A 85 4.88 12.07 6.09
CA ILE A 85 6.15 12.81 6.06
C ILE A 85 7.32 11.88 6.39
N SER A 86 7.19 11.06 7.44
CA SER A 86 8.20 10.07 7.82
C SER A 86 8.48 9.07 6.69
N SER A 87 7.43 8.61 5.99
CA SER A 87 7.59 7.76 4.79
C SER A 87 8.35 8.49 3.67
N GLY A 88 8.11 9.79 3.47
CA GLY A 88 8.83 10.60 2.50
C GLY A 88 10.32 10.73 2.84
N ILE A 89 10.64 10.95 4.12
CA ILE A 89 12.02 11.00 4.62
C ILE A 89 12.71 9.65 4.42
N ALA A 90 12.03 8.53 4.70
CA ALA A 90 12.58 7.19 4.46
C ALA A 90 12.98 6.98 3.00
N MET A 91 12.14 7.40 2.04
CA MET A 91 12.48 7.34 0.61
C MET A 91 13.69 8.22 0.26
N HIS A 92 13.78 9.42 0.85
CA HIS A 92 14.91 10.32 0.61
C HIS A 92 16.23 9.71 1.10
N ILE A 93 16.24 9.14 2.31
CA ILE A 93 17.42 8.47 2.86
C ILE A 93 17.82 7.26 2.02
N ALA A 94 16.84 6.48 1.54
CA ALA A 94 17.10 5.32 0.70
C ALA A 94 17.56 5.68 -0.74
N GLY A 95 17.45 6.95 -1.16
CA GLY A 95 17.67 7.36 -2.54
C GLY A 95 16.71 6.70 -3.55
N SER A 96 15.60 6.14 -3.08
CA SER A 96 14.64 5.39 -3.92
C SER A 96 13.28 5.26 -3.22
N SER A 97 12.26 4.87 -3.99
CA SER A 97 10.93 4.58 -3.43
C SER A 97 10.80 3.21 -2.77
N ARG A 98 11.85 2.37 -2.78
CA ARG A 98 11.83 1.00 -2.25
C ARG A 98 11.23 0.85 -0.83
N PRO A 99 11.51 1.73 0.16
CA PRO A 99 10.89 1.59 1.50
C PRO A 99 9.39 1.84 1.52
N ALA A 100 8.82 2.49 0.50
CA ALA A 100 7.41 2.90 0.48
C ALA A 100 6.60 2.27 -0.64
N SER A 101 7.24 1.63 -1.63
CA SER A 101 6.61 1.10 -2.83
C SER A 101 7.21 -0.24 -3.25
N GLY A 102 6.39 -1.28 -3.25
CA GLY A 102 6.69 -2.63 -3.73
C GLY A 102 5.60 -3.17 -4.65
N SER A 103 5.35 -4.47 -4.58
CA SER A 103 4.36 -5.19 -5.39
C SER A 103 2.94 -4.65 -5.23
N GLU A 104 2.57 -4.14 -4.07
CA GLU A 104 1.25 -3.54 -3.85
C GLU A 104 1.05 -2.25 -4.66
N HIS A 105 2.10 -1.46 -4.83
CA HIS A 105 2.08 -0.28 -5.70
C HIS A 105 2.11 -0.67 -7.17
N LEU A 106 2.85 -1.73 -7.54
CA LEU A 106 2.81 -2.25 -8.90
C LEU A 106 1.40 -2.73 -9.27
N PHE A 107 0.69 -3.36 -8.34
CA PHE A 107 -0.72 -3.69 -8.50
C PHE A 107 -1.59 -2.44 -8.69
N SER A 108 -1.43 -1.40 -7.85
CA SER A 108 -2.18 -0.14 -8.02
C SER A 108 -1.92 0.50 -9.39
N HIS A 109 -0.67 0.63 -9.81
CA HIS A 109 -0.34 1.20 -11.12
C HIS A 109 -0.86 0.34 -12.28
N ALA A 110 -0.88 -0.99 -12.15
CA ALA A 110 -1.52 -1.84 -13.14
C ALA A 110 -3.03 -1.59 -13.20
N LEU A 111 -3.67 -1.38 -12.05
CA LEU A 111 -5.09 -1.08 -11.95
C LEU A 111 -5.42 0.28 -12.58
N ASP A 112 -4.57 1.29 -12.40
CA ASP A 112 -4.68 2.60 -13.07
C ASP A 112 -4.69 2.48 -14.60
N ILE A 113 -4.02 1.47 -15.15
CA ILE A 113 -3.93 1.22 -16.60
C ILE A 113 -5.16 0.44 -17.11
N VAL A 114 -5.61 -0.57 -16.37
CA VAL A 114 -6.60 -1.52 -16.89
C VAL A 114 -8.03 -1.19 -16.51
N ALA A 115 -8.26 -0.52 -15.38
CA ALA A 115 -9.60 -0.20 -14.90
C ALA A 115 -10.17 1.02 -15.66
N PRO A 116 -11.46 0.98 -16.09
CA PRO A 116 -12.08 2.11 -16.78
C PRO A 116 -12.13 3.39 -15.93
N LYS A 117 -12.30 3.22 -14.61
CA LYS A 117 -12.27 4.29 -13.62
C LYS A 117 -11.52 3.81 -12.38
N PRO A 118 -10.24 4.19 -12.23
CA PRO A 118 -9.45 3.81 -11.06
C PRO A 118 -10.01 4.41 -9.75
N ALA A 119 -9.82 3.69 -8.65
CA ALA A 119 -10.10 4.17 -7.29
C ALA A 119 -8.99 5.12 -6.81
N LEU A 120 -9.06 5.66 -5.58
CA LEU A 120 -7.97 6.49 -5.07
C LEU A 120 -6.70 5.65 -4.89
N HIS A 121 -5.53 6.22 -5.18
CA HIS A 121 -4.25 5.51 -5.14
C HIS A 121 -4.04 4.73 -3.83
N GLY A 122 -4.20 5.38 -2.68
CA GLY A 122 -4.01 4.73 -1.39
C GLY A 122 -5.04 3.64 -1.07
N GLU A 123 -6.25 3.72 -1.65
CA GLU A 123 -7.26 2.66 -1.55
C GLU A 123 -6.81 1.41 -2.30
N GLN A 124 -6.32 1.60 -3.53
CA GLN A 124 -5.77 0.52 -4.36
C GLN A 124 -4.53 -0.11 -3.71
N CYS A 125 -3.59 0.71 -3.22
CA CYS A 125 -2.40 0.25 -2.49
C CYS A 125 -2.79 -0.54 -1.24
N GLY A 126 -3.78 -0.10 -0.47
CA GLY A 126 -4.28 -0.81 0.70
C GLY A 126 -4.79 -2.22 0.37
N VAL A 127 -5.63 -2.34 -0.67
CA VAL A 127 -6.13 -3.64 -1.16
C VAL A 127 -5.01 -4.51 -1.72
N GLY A 128 -4.09 -3.94 -2.50
CA GLY A 128 -2.88 -4.61 -2.96
C GLY A 128 -2.06 -5.17 -1.78
N THR A 129 -1.92 -4.40 -0.71
CA THR A 129 -1.14 -4.79 0.48
C THR A 129 -1.74 -6.02 1.16
N ILE A 130 -3.07 -6.17 1.20
CA ILE A 130 -3.73 -7.37 1.72
C ILE A 130 -3.24 -8.61 0.95
N MET A 131 -3.28 -8.54 -0.39
CA MET A 131 -2.92 -9.66 -1.27
C MET A 131 -1.41 -9.96 -1.22
N MET A 132 -0.56 -8.93 -1.29
CA MET A 132 0.89 -9.13 -1.25
C MET A 132 1.36 -9.63 0.13
N ALA A 133 0.72 -9.21 1.22
CA ALA A 133 1.01 -9.74 2.54
C ALA A 133 0.66 -11.24 2.63
N TYR A 134 -0.40 -11.70 1.95
CA TYR A 134 -0.71 -13.14 1.86
C TYR A 134 0.40 -13.90 1.13
N LEU A 135 0.86 -13.40 -0.03
CA LEU A 135 1.94 -14.05 -0.79
C LEU A 135 3.25 -14.13 -0.01
N HIS A 136 3.56 -13.10 0.79
CA HIS A 136 4.71 -13.10 1.71
C HIS A 136 4.53 -13.98 2.96
N GLY A 137 3.38 -14.67 3.11
CA GLY A 137 3.07 -15.49 4.28
C GLY A 137 2.93 -14.67 5.58
N LYS A 138 2.50 -13.39 5.47
CA LYS A 138 2.32 -12.47 6.60
C LYS A 138 0.86 -12.34 6.99
N ASN A 139 0.62 -11.66 8.11
CA ASN A 139 -0.71 -11.48 8.68
C ASN A 139 -1.53 -10.41 7.92
N TRP A 140 -1.96 -10.76 6.72
CA TRP A 140 -2.83 -9.94 5.87
C TRP A 140 -4.19 -9.63 6.54
N ARG A 141 -4.67 -10.51 7.44
CA ARG A 141 -5.91 -10.29 8.19
C ARG A 141 -5.82 -9.09 9.12
N LYS A 142 -4.66 -8.86 9.75
CA LYS A 142 -4.42 -7.65 10.56
C LYS A 142 -4.48 -6.39 9.71
N ILE A 143 -3.85 -6.41 8.54
CA ILE A 143 -3.90 -5.30 7.56
C ILE A 143 -5.35 -5.01 7.16
N ARG A 144 -6.09 -6.04 6.73
CA ARG A 144 -7.50 -5.93 6.36
C ARG A 144 -8.36 -5.38 7.50
N LYS A 145 -8.14 -5.83 8.73
CA LYS A 145 -8.85 -5.34 9.91
C LYS A 145 -8.59 -3.85 10.13
N THR A 146 -7.34 -3.40 10.07
CA THR A 146 -7.00 -1.98 10.24
C THR A 146 -7.63 -1.11 9.16
N LEU A 147 -7.58 -1.53 7.88
CA LEU A 147 -8.21 -0.78 6.78
C LEU A 147 -9.72 -0.62 7.01
N ARG A 148 -10.42 -1.69 7.42
CA ARG A 148 -11.85 -1.62 7.78
C ARG A 148 -12.12 -0.69 8.95
N GLU A 149 -11.27 -0.73 9.97
CA GLU A 149 -11.39 0.12 11.16
C GLU A 149 -11.33 1.60 10.80
N VAL A 150 -10.42 2.00 9.91
CA VAL A 150 -10.35 3.39 9.40
C VAL A 150 -11.34 3.69 8.28
N GLY A 151 -12.12 2.70 7.82
CA GLY A 151 -13.12 2.89 6.76
C GLY A 151 -12.54 2.97 5.35
N ALA A 152 -11.31 2.47 5.16
CA ALA A 152 -10.73 2.26 3.84
C ALA A 152 -11.27 0.95 3.22
N PRO A 153 -11.40 0.89 1.88
CA PRO A 153 -11.89 -0.28 1.17
C PRO A 153 -10.93 -1.47 1.32
N THR A 154 -11.51 -2.66 1.32
CA THR A 154 -10.83 -3.95 1.45
C THR A 154 -11.26 -4.98 0.40
N THR A 155 -12.20 -4.62 -0.48
CA THR A 155 -12.70 -5.48 -1.56
C THR A 155 -12.76 -4.70 -2.87
N ALA A 156 -12.82 -5.43 -3.99
CA ALA A 156 -13.01 -4.89 -5.33
C ALA A 156 -14.30 -4.07 -5.44
N LYS A 157 -15.39 -4.62 -4.88
CA LYS A 157 -16.69 -3.94 -4.80
C LYS A 157 -16.62 -2.62 -4.04
N GLU A 158 -15.92 -2.57 -2.90
CA GLU A 158 -15.74 -1.34 -2.12
C GLU A 158 -14.87 -0.30 -2.87
N LEU A 159 -13.93 -0.75 -3.71
CA LEU A 159 -13.19 0.12 -4.64
C LEU A 159 -14.06 0.62 -5.81
N GLY A 160 -15.19 -0.02 -6.07
CA GLY A 160 -16.02 0.23 -7.26
C GLY A 160 -15.39 -0.31 -8.54
N ILE A 161 -14.63 -1.41 -8.43
CA ILE A 161 -13.89 -2.04 -9.54
C ILE A 161 -14.38 -3.48 -9.71
N ASP A 162 -14.63 -3.87 -10.95
CA ASP A 162 -15.02 -5.25 -11.28
C ASP A 162 -13.86 -6.24 -11.04
N ASP A 163 -14.19 -7.43 -10.54
CA ASP A 163 -13.24 -8.49 -10.19
C ASP A 163 -12.29 -8.84 -11.34
N TYR A 164 -12.77 -8.77 -12.60
CA TYR A 164 -11.95 -8.96 -13.79
C TYR A 164 -10.72 -8.05 -13.80
N TYR A 165 -10.88 -6.77 -13.45
CA TYR A 165 -9.77 -5.82 -13.46
C TYR A 165 -8.79 -6.04 -12.31
N ILE A 166 -9.26 -6.53 -11.17
CA ILE A 166 -8.38 -6.93 -10.06
C ILE A 166 -7.48 -8.09 -10.50
N ILE A 167 -8.07 -9.13 -11.08
CA ILE A 167 -7.32 -10.31 -11.56
C ILE A 167 -6.35 -9.89 -12.67
N LYS A 168 -6.83 -9.13 -13.66
CA LYS A 168 -6.01 -8.63 -14.75
C LYS A 168 -4.82 -7.81 -14.25
N ALA A 169 -5.05 -6.85 -13.34
CA ALA A 169 -3.99 -6.03 -12.76
C ALA A 169 -2.93 -6.90 -12.06
N LEU A 170 -3.33 -7.90 -11.27
CA LEU A 170 -2.41 -8.84 -10.62
C LEU A 170 -1.52 -9.59 -11.62
N THR A 171 -2.07 -10.02 -12.76
CA THR A 171 -1.29 -10.77 -13.78
C THR A 171 -0.24 -9.91 -14.48
N ILE A 172 -0.43 -8.59 -14.56
CA ILE A 172 0.49 -7.69 -15.27
C ILE A 172 1.34 -6.82 -14.34
N ALA A 173 1.06 -6.79 -13.03
CA ALA A 173 1.73 -5.92 -12.07
C ALA A 173 3.26 -6.01 -12.11
N HIS A 174 3.82 -7.22 -12.23
CA HIS A 174 5.26 -7.43 -12.35
C HIS A 174 5.92 -6.72 -13.55
N LYS A 175 5.14 -6.41 -14.60
CA LYS A 175 5.62 -5.74 -15.83
C LYS A 175 5.64 -4.22 -15.73
N ILE A 176 5.04 -3.64 -14.68
CA ILE A 176 4.95 -2.18 -14.52
C ILE A 176 6.33 -1.56 -14.31
N ARG A 177 7.20 -2.25 -13.56
CA ARG A 177 8.60 -1.88 -13.32
C ARG A 177 9.45 -3.15 -13.33
N PRO A 178 9.80 -3.68 -14.53
CA PRO A 178 10.48 -4.96 -14.66
C PRO A 178 11.86 -4.98 -13.98
N GLU A 179 12.49 -3.82 -13.80
CA GLU A 179 13.74 -3.66 -13.06
C GLU A 179 13.59 -3.81 -11.54
N ARG A 180 12.35 -3.78 -11.02
CA ARG A 180 12.04 -3.86 -9.60
C ARG A 180 11.61 -5.26 -9.21
N TYR A 181 12.54 -6.05 -8.66
CA TYR A 181 12.20 -7.38 -8.16
C TYR A 181 11.26 -7.31 -6.93
N THR A 182 10.22 -8.15 -6.91
CA THR A 182 9.23 -8.26 -5.82
C THR A 182 8.79 -9.72 -5.64
N ILE A 183 7.86 -9.99 -4.71
CA ILE A 183 7.27 -11.31 -4.53
C ILE A 183 6.53 -11.86 -5.75
N LEU A 184 6.15 -10.98 -6.69
CA LEU A 184 5.51 -11.40 -7.95
C LEU A 184 6.48 -12.05 -8.94
N GLY A 185 7.79 -12.02 -8.65
CA GLY A 185 8.81 -12.64 -9.50
C GLY A 185 8.91 -12.03 -10.90
N GLU A 186 9.56 -12.75 -11.81
CA GLU A 186 9.83 -12.29 -13.18
C GLU A 186 8.70 -12.67 -14.16
N SER A 187 7.99 -13.78 -13.89
CA SER A 187 6.91 -14.28 -14.74
C SER A 187 5.52 -13.80 -14.30
N GLY A 188 5.41 -13.19 -13.12
CA GLY A 188 4.13 -12.80 -12.54
C GLY A 188 3.26 -13.97 -12.10
N LEU A 189 2.00 -13.63 -11.79
CA LEU A 189 0.96 -14.59 -11.46
C LEU A 189 0.22 -15.02 -12.73
N THR A 190 -0.10 -16.31 -12.83
CA THR A 190 -1.10 -16.78 -13.79
C THR A 190 -2.48 -16.24 -13.41
N TRP A 191 -3.42 -16.24 -14.35
CA TRP A 191 -4.80 -15.82 -14.09
C TRP A 191 -5.43 -16.58 -12.92
N GLU A 192 -5.30 -17.91 -12.93
CA GLU A 192 -5.82 -18.81 -11.90
C GLU A 192 -5.20 -18.52 -10.52
N ALA A 193 -3.89 -18.26 -10.48
CA ALA A 193 -3.20 -17.92 -9.24
C ALA A 193 -3.65 -16.55 -8.69
N ALA A 194 -3.83 -15.57 -9.57
CA ALA A 194 -4.32 -14.23 -9.23
C ALA A 194 -5.77 -14.28 -8.71
N GLU A 195 -6.64 -15.03 -9.37
CA GLU A 195 -8.03 -15.23 -8.93
C GLU A 195 -8.08 -15.94 -7.56
N ASN A 196 -7.33 -17.03 -7.39
CA ASN A 196 -7.26 -17.74 -6.12
C ASN A 196 -6.73 -16.86 -4.99
N LEU A 197 -5.71 -16.03 -5.26
CA LEU A 197 -5.18 -15.06 -4.31
C LEU A 197 -6.26 -14.06 -3.87
N ALA A 198 -6.97 -13.47 -4.82
CA ALA A 198 -8.00 -12.47 -4.54
C ALA A 198 -9.17 -13.07 -3.76
N ARG A 199 -9.63 -14.30 -4.11
CA ARG A 199 -10.67 -15.03 -3.36
C ARG A 199 -10.22 -15.40 -1.94
N LYS A 200 -9.02 -15.97 -1.78
CA LYS A 200 -8.50 -16.38 -0.46
C LYS A 200 -8.33 -15.23 0.51
N THR A 201 -8.02 -14.05 0.00
CA THR A 201 -7.92 -12.83 0.80
C THR A 201 -9.26 -12.11 0.96
N GLY A 202 -10.29 -12.58 0.26
CA GLY A 202 -11.64 -12.02 0.22
C GLY A 202 -11.68 -10.61 -0.35
N VAL A 203 -10.76 -10.29 -1.27
CA VAL A 203 -10.79 -9.05 -2.05
C VAL A 203 -11.87 -9.15 -3.13
N ILE A 204 -12.06 -10.34 -3.70
CA ILE A 204 -13.21 -10.69 -4.54
C ILE A 204 -13.99 -11.83 -3.87
N ASP A 205 -15.25 -12.00 -4.24
CA ASP A 205 -16.12 -13.11 -3.79
C ASP A 205 -15.73 -14.39 -4.53
#